data_AF-A0A849HCN1-F1
#
_entry.id   AF-A0A849HCN1-F1
#
_cell.length_a   1.000
_cell.length_b   1.000
_cell.length_c   1.000
_cell.angle_alpha   90.00
_cell.angle_beta   90.00
_cell.angle_gamma   90.00
#
_symmetry.space_group_name_H-M   'P 1'
#
loop_
_entity.id
_entity.type
_entity.pdbx_description
1 polymer ?
#
loop_
_entity_poly.entity_id
_entity_poly.type
_entity_poly.pdbx_seq_one_letter_code
_entity_poly.pdbx_strand_id
1 'polypeptide(L)'
;MGSIVMDFADGSSVDVFAWDYGQTRRLFRKPDLREAVATVVRRLRPEPVNARRVTREDWQSWCSEAARSAASLDAGLDNGYVVETSLPAGMVVDRFGDLDGFLLYPAGLPFAQRSLPPSALDPSRRDLGLTAFGVVRPIDVLAARVAPAFEQPGGGVVFRLRSEHDTVRDALRRGDLTALSLDLEERSPIDSSIKGEGIDGS
;
A
#
# COMPACT_ATOMS: atom_id res chain seq x y z
N MET A 1 3.22 4.34 8.30
CA MET A 1 2.52 5.61 8.13
C MET A 1 3.30 6.32 7.05
N GLY A 2 2.66 6.57 5.91
CA GLY A 2 3.18 7.49 4.91
C GLY A 2 2.94 8.92 5.40
N SER A 3 3.91 9.80 5.23
CA SER A 3 3.77 11.23 5.52
C SER A 3 4.61 12.03 4.54
N ILE A 4 4.14 13.21 4.15
CA ILE A 4 4.97 14.20 3.44
C ILE A 4 5.61 15.13 4.46
N VAL A 5 6.93 15.29 4.38
CA VAL A 5 7.74 16.16 5.23
C VAL A 5 8.46 17.19 4.35
N MET A 6 8.58 18.42 4.83
CA MET A 6 9.35 19.47 4.16
C MET A 6 10.56 19.85 5.02
N ASP A 7 11.70 20.06 4.38
CA ASP A 7 12.92 20.54 5.04
C ASP A 7 13.55 21.69 4.23
N PHE A 8 14.17 22.64 4.92
CA PHE A 8 14.85 23.79 4.31
C PHE A 8 16.31 23.42 4.05
N ALA A 9 16.63 23.17 2.78
CA ALA A 9 17.94 22.61 2.42
C ALA A 9 19.10 23.61 2.50
N ASP A 10 18.83 24.90 2.25
CA ASP A 10 19.84 25.98 2.19
C ASP A 10 19.28 27.37 2.56
N GLY A 11 18.18 27.42 3.32
CA GLY A 11 17.55 28.67 3.77
C GLY A 11 16.69 29.37 2.71
N SER A 12 16.63 28.86 1.48
CA SER A 12 15.74 29.36 0.42
C SER A 12 14.94 28.25 -0.25
N SER A 13 15.62 27.17 -0.64
CA SER A 13 14.99 26.01 -1.26
C SER A 13 14.40 25.04 -0.24
N VAL A 14 13.36 24.32 -0.67
CA VAL A 14 12.61 23.36 0.14
C VAL A 14 12.69 21.99 -0.51
N ASP A 15 13.27 21.03 0.21
CA ASP A 15 13.19 19.61 -0.14
C ASP A 15 11.91 19.02 0.45
N VAL A 16 11.20 18.23 -0.36
CA VAL A 16 9.99 17.53 0.05
C VAL A 16 10.26 16.04 0.02
N PHE A 17 9.99 15.38 1.14
CA PHE A 17 10.23 13.97 1.36
C PHE A 17 8.93 13.22 1.62
N ALA A 18 8.86 11.98 1.15
CA ALA A 18 7.98 10.97 1.70
C ALA A 18 8.71 10.24 2.83
N TRP A 19 8.00 10.05 3.95
CA TRP A 19 8.42 9.21 5.06
C TRP A 19 7.54 7.96 5.07
N ASP A 20 8.12 6.76 5.06
CA ASP A 20 7.40 5.49 5.06
C ASP A 20 8.08 4.52 6.04
N TYR A 21 7.49 4.40 7.23
CA TYR A 21 7.90 3.46 8.29
C TYR A 21 9.41 3.54 8.63
N GLY A 22 9.90 4.74 8.90
CA GLY A 22 11.30 4.98 9.27
C GLY A 22 12.25 5.16 8.10
N GLN A 23 11.77 5.02 6.86
CA GLN A 23 12.54 5.30 5.65
C GLN A 23 12.12 6.64 5.05
N THR A 24 13.08 7.38 4.50
CA THR A 24 12.82 8.64 3.80
C THR A 24 13.12 8.51 2.32
N ARG A 25 12.37 9.27 1.52
CA ARG A 25 12.54 9.37 0.08
C ARG A 25 12.32 10.81 -0.35
N ARG A 26 13.30 11.43 -1.00
CA ARG A 26 13.11 12.78 -1.54
C ARG A 26 12.25 12.72 -2.79
N LEU A 27 11.08 13.35 -2.76
CA LEU A 27 10.17 13.42 -3.90
C LEU A 27 10.60 14.49 -4.90
N PHE A 28 10.89 15.69 -4.40
CA PHE A 28 11.31 16.82 -5.22
C PHE A 28 11.90 17.94 -4.38
N ARG A 29 12.68 18.82 -5.03
CA ARG A 29 13.12 20.10 -4.49
C ARG A 29 12.35 21.23 -5.16
N LYS A 30 12.03 22.28 -4.41
CA LYS A 30 11.45 23.54 -4.91
C LYS A 30 12.28 24.74 -4.50
N PRO A 31 12.29 25.81 -5.33
CA PRO A 31 13.11 26.99 -5.07
C PRO A 31 12.63 27.78 -3.84
N ASP A 32 11.36 27.64 -3.46
CA ASP A 32 10.79 28.31 -2.28
C ASP A 32 9.62 27.52 -1.67
N LEU A 33 9.20 27.95 -0.48
CA LEU A 33 8.10 27.35 0.28
C LEU A 33 6.75 27.46 -0.43
N ARG A 34 6.50 28.55 -1.15
CA ARG A 34 5.21 28.75 -1.85
C ARG A 34 5.03 27.72 -2.95
N GLU A 35 6.07 27.49 -3.76
CA GLU A 35 6.08 26.45 -4.79
C GLU A 35 6.03 25.04 -4.19
N ALA A 36 6.75 24.80 -3.09
CA ALA A 36 6.70 23.52 -2.36
C ALA A 36 5.28 23.20 -1.90
N VAL A 37 4.63 24.13 -1.21
CA VAL A 37 3.25 23.98 -0.71
C VAL A 37 2.28 23.81 -1.87
N ALA A 38 2.36 24.64 -2.92
CA ALA A 38 1.48 24.51 -4.08
C ALA A 38 1.61 23.13 -4.75
N THR A 39 2.84 22.61 -4.85
CA THR A 39 3.11 21.28 -5.41
C THR A 39 2.55 20.17 -4.53
N VAL A 40 2.77 20.24 -3.21
CA VAL A 40 2.23 19.25 -2.25
C VAL A 40 0.71 19.27 -2.23
N VAL A 41 0.08 20.45 -2.19
CA VAL A 41 -1.39 20.58 -2.22
C VAL A 41 -1.95 19.95 -3.49
N ARG A 42 -1.35 20.21 -4.66
CA ARG A 42 -1.78 19.58 -5.92
C ARG A 42 -1.59 18.06 -5.88
N ARG A 43 -0.48 17.57 -5.32
CA ARG A 43 -0.16 16.15 -5.20
C ARG A 43 -1.17 15.41 -4.31
N LEU A 44 -1.51 16.00 -3.17
CA LEU A 44 -2.40 15.43 -2.15
C LEU A 44 -3.88 15.50 -2.51
N ARG A 45 -4.25 16.15 -3.62
CA ARG A 45 -5.62 16.09 -4.11
C ARG A 45 -6.03 14.62 -4.29
N PRO A 46 -7.19 14.21 -3.75
CA PRO A 46 -7.66 12.85 -3.91
C PRO A 46 -7.84 12.58 -5.41
N GLU A 47 -7.12 11.58 -5.91
CA GLU A 47 -7.39 11.05 -7.24
C GLU A 47 -8.67 10.21 -7.15
N PRO A 48 -9.56 10.24 -8.15
CA PRO A 48 -10.56 9.22 -8.29
C PRO A 48 -9.83 7.90 -8.57
N VAL A 49 -9.50 7.19 -7.51
CA VAL A 49 -8.95 5.85 -7.58
C VAL A 49 -10.08 4.98 -8.10
N ASN A 50 -10.12 4.75 -9.41
CA ASN A 50 -11.08 3.84 -10.03
C ASN A 50 -10.69 2.42 -9.66
N ALA A 51 -11.00 2.06 -8.41
CA ALA A 51 -10.65 0.77 -7.86
C ALA A 51 -11.45 -0.28 -8.61
N ARG A 52 -10.75 -1.21 -9.25
CA ARG A 52 -11.38 -2.37 -9.85
C ARG A 52 -12.01 -3.16 -8.70
N ARG A 53 -13.32 -3.42 -8.78
CA ARG A 53 -14.01 -4.33 -7.87
C ARG A 53 -13.50 -5.75 -8.10
N VAL A 54 -13.28 -6.47 -7.01
CA VAL A 54 -12.73 -7.83 -7.05
C VAL A 54 -13.51 -8.73 -6.10
N THR A 55 -13.69 -9.99 -6.50
CA THR A 55 -14.41 -10.96 -5.70
C THR A 55 -13.52 -11.51 -4.57
N ARG A 56 -14.15 -12.16 -3.58
CA ARG A 56 -13.42 -12.87 -2.52
C ARG A 56 -12.58 -14.02 -3.06
N GLU A 57 -13.07 -14.73 -4.08
CA GLU A 57 -12.36 -15.83 -4.71
C GLU A 57 -11.12 -15.33 -5.45
N ASP A 58 -11.26 -14.25 -6.24
CA ASP A 58 -10.12 -13.58 -6.88
C ASP A 58 -9.05 -13.21 -5.85
N TRP A 59 -9.47 -12.61 -4.73
CA TRP A 59 -8.57 -12.22 -3.65
C TRP A 59 -7.80 -13.41 -3.06
N GLN A 60 -8.49 -14.50 -2.74
CA GLN A 60 -7.84 -15.71 -2.20
C GLN A 60 -6.83 -16.30 -3.18
N SER A 61 -7.20 -16.35 -4.46
CA SER A 61 -6.32 -16.84 -5.53
C SER A 61 -5.05 -15.98 -5.64
N TRP A 62 -5.21 -14.65 -5.67
CA TRP A 62 -4.09 -13.72 -5.76
C TRP A 62 -3.21 -13.71 -4.52
N CYS A 63 -3.77 -13.81 -3.31
CA CYS A 63 -2.97 -13.96 -2.10
C CYS A 63 -2.11 -15.24 -2.15
N SER A 64 -2.69 -16.34 -2.63
CA SER A 64 -1.97 -17.60 -2.78
C SER A 64 -0.84 -17.49 -3.80
N GLU A 65 -1.07 -16.80 -4.91
CA GLU A 65 -0.06 -16.57 -5.94
C GLU A 65 1.04 -15.60 -5.49
N ALA A 66 0.68 -14.52 -4.82
CA ALA A 66 1.61 -13.56 -4.25
C ALA A 66 2.51 -14.23 -3.20
N ALA A 67 1.95 -15.10 -2.35
CA ALA A 67 2.70 -15.87 -1.37
C ALA A 67 3.72 -16.83 -2.03
N ARG A 68 3.32 -17.55 -3.09
CA ARG A 68 4.24 -18.40 -3.86
C ARG A 68 5.37 -17.60 -4.50
N SER A 69 5.03 -16.46 -5.10
CA SER A 69 6.01 -15.57 -5.75
C SER A 69 7.01 -15.02 -4.73
N ALA A 70 6.52 -14.61 -3.56
CA ALA A 70 7.35 -14.13 -2.45
C ALA A 70 8.27 -15.23 -1.93
N ALA A 71 7.77 -16.45 -1.70
CA ALA A 71 8.58 -17.58 -1.22
C ALA A 71 9.72 -17.93 -2.19
N SER A 72 9.50 -17.79 -3.50
CA SER A 72 10.56 -18.00 -4.50
C SER A 72 11.67 -16.95 -4.41
N LEU A 73 11.35 -15.71 -4.00
CA LEU A 73 12.35 -14.65 -3.77
C LEU A 73 13.03 -14.81 -2.41
N ASP A 74 12.29 -15.28 -1.41
CA ASP A 74 12.69 -15.40 -0.01
C ASP A 74 13.95 -16.26 0.17
N ALA A 75 14.06 -17.35 -0.59
CA ALA A 75 15.24 -18.22 -0.60
C ALA A 75 16.55 -17.48 -0.96
N GLY A 76 16.47 -16.36 -1.68
CA GLY A 76 17.62 -15.51 -1.99
C GLY A 76 17.90 -14.40 -0.96
N LEU A 77 16.96 -14.13 -0.05
CA LEU A 77 17.02 -13.02 0.92
C LEU A 77 17.63 -13.40 2.28
N ASP A 78 17.84 -14.70 2.53
CA ASP A 78 18.34 -15.24 3.82
C ASP A 78 19.72 -14.73 4.26
N ASN A 79 20.50 -14.18 3.33
CA ASN A 79 21.81 -13.61 3.64
C ASN A 79 21.75 -12.12 4.03
N GLY A 80 20.55 -11.57 4.25
CA GLY A 80 20.36 -10.16 4.60
C GLY A 80 20.55 -9.19 3.44
N TYR A 81 20.63 -9.69 2.20
CA TYR A 81 20.80 -8.87 1.01
C TYR A 81 19.47 -8.30 0.53
N VAL A 82 19.55 -7.07 0.01
CA VAL A 82 18.53 -6.50 -0.85
C VAL A 82 18.73 -7.06 -2.25
N VAL A 83 17.67 -7.60 -2.86
CA VAL A 83 17.70 -8.13 -4.21
C VAL A 83 16.94 -7.20 -5.14
N GLU A 84 17.58 -6.77 -6.23
CA GLU A 84 16.88 -6.09 -7.32
C GLU A 84 16.04 -7.10 -8.09
N THR A 85 14.76 -6.82 -8.27
CA THR A 85 13.84 -7.68 -9.01
C THR A 85 12.72 -6.83 -9.64
N SER A 86 11.82 -7.48 -10.38
CA SER A 86 10.67 -6.83 -10.98
C SER A 86 9.39 -7.54 -10.55
N LEU A 87 8.39 -6.77 -10.11
CA LEU A 87 7.05 -7.29 -9.88
C LEU A 87 6.40 -7.56 -11.24
N PRO A 88 6.02 -8.81 -11.58
CA PRO A 88 5.43 -9.11 -12.87
C PRO A 88 4.00 -8.54 -12.96
N ALA A 89 3.57 -8.20 -14.18
CA ALA A 89 2.19 -7.84 -14.45
C ALA A 89 1.24 -8.98 -14.02
N GLY A 90 0.10 -8.62 -13.42
CA GLY A 90 -0.85 -9.56 -12.83
C GLY A 90 -0.59 -9.88 -11.35
N MET A 91 0.62 -9.67 -10.83
CA MET A 91 0.88 -9.83 -9.40
C MET A 91 0.06 -8.82 -8.59
N VAL A 92 -0.46 -9.27 -7.45
CA VAL A 92 -1.16 -8.40 -6.51
C VAL A 92 -0.27 -8.12 -5.30
N VAL A 93 -0.17 -6.84 -4.96
CA VAL A 93 0.55 -6.33 -3.80
C VAL A 93 -0.39 -5.50 -2.93
N ASP A 94 -0.05 -5.32 -1.67
CA ASP A 94 -0.82 -4.48 -0.76
C ASP A 94 0.10 -3.64 0.15
N ARG A 95 -0.49 -2.71 0.89
CA ARG A 95 0.20 -1.98 1.97
C ARG A 95 -0.79 -1.48 3.02
N PHE A 96 -0.24 -1.19 4.20
CA PHE A 96 -0.85 -0.30 5.17
C PHE A 96 -0.25 1.10 5.02
N GLY A 97 -1.08 2.14 5.14
CA GLY A 97 -0.68 3.54 4.98
C GLY A 97 -1.05 4.16 3.63
N ASP A 98 -0.86 5.48 3.52
CA ASP A 98 -1.29 6.28 2.38
C ASP A 98 -0.54 5.96 1.07
N LEU A 99 -0.93 6.59 -0.04
CA LEU A 99 -0.31 6.37 -1.35
C LEU A 99 1.05 7.08 -1.52
N ASP A 100 1.47 7.92 -0.58
CA ASP A 100 2.75 8.64 -0.66
C ASP A 100 3.92 7.83 -0.09
N GLY A 101 3.64 6.67 0.51
CA GLY A 101 4.67 5.66 0.76
C GLY A 101 5.13 4.91 -0.50
N PHE A 102 6.18 4.12 -0.31
CA PHE A 102 6.93 3.44 -1.35
C PHE A 102 7.32 2.00 -0.99
N LEU A 103 6.82 1.51 0.16
CA LEU A 103 6.88 0.11 0.57
C LEU A 103 5.55 -0.60 0.22
N LEU A 104 5.68 -1.80 -0.33
CA LEU A 104 4.61 -2.71 -0.74
C LEU A 104 4.94 -4.11 -0.22
N TYR A 105 3.91 -4.94 -0.05
CA TYR A 105 4.03 -6.31 0.39
C TYR A 105 3.28 -7.24 -0.57
N PRO A 106 3.64 -8.53 -0.67
CA PRO A 106 2.78 -9.52 -1.30
C PRO A 106 1.38 -9.48 -0.69
N ALA A 107 0.34 -9.53 -1.53
CA ALA A 107 -1.03 -9.44 -1.06
C ALA A 107 -1.36 -10.53 -0.02
N GLY A 108 -1.99 -10.14 1.08
CA GLY A 108 -2.40 -11.06 2.14
C GLY A 108 -1.29 -11.48 3.12
N LEU A 109 -0.09 -10.90 3.02
CA LEU A 109 0.98 -11.15 3.99
C LEU A 109 0.48 -10.82 5.43
N PRO A 110 0.58 -11.72 6.42
CA PRO A 110 0.11 -11.48 7.79
C PRO A 110 0.77 -10.24 8.41
N PHE A 111 0.01 -9.47 9.21
CA PHE A 111 0.51 -8.23 9.81
C PHE A 111 1.80 -8.44 10.63
N ALA A 112 1.85 -9.50 11.44
CA ALA A 112 3.02 -9.86 12.25
C ALA A 112 4.29 -10.16 11.43
N GLN A 113 4.15 -10.55 10.16
CA GLN A 113 5.29 -10.78 9.26
C GLN A 113 5.79 -9.50 8.59
N ARG A 114 5.06 -8.39 8.73
CA ARG A 114 5.41 -7.07 8.19
C ARG A 114 6.19 -6.22 9.17
N SER A 115 6.20 -6.57 10.47
CA SER A 115 6.84 -5.82 11.55
C SER A 115 6.56 -4.33 11.47
N LEU A 116 5.28 -3.99 11.31
CA LEU A 116 4.81 -2.60 11.25
C LEU A 116 4.39 -2.12 12.64
N PRO A 117 4.57 -0.82 12.97
CA PRO A 117 4.10 -0.28 14.24
C PRO A 117 2.57 -0.40 14.37
N PRO A 118 2.02 -0.49 15.59
CA PRO A 118 0.58 -0.57 15.83
C PRO A 118 -0.23 0.56 15.19
N SER A 119 0.37 1.76 15.04
CA SER A 119 -0.24 2.91 14.37
C SER A 119 -0.59 2.67 12.89
N ALA A 120 -0.07 1.61 12.27
CA ALA A 120 -0.48 1.18 10.93
C ALA A 120 -1.93 0.66 10.86
N LEU A 121 -2.52 0.26 12.00
CA LEU A 121 -3.88 -0.28 12.11
C LEU A 121 -4.88 0.73 12.67
N ASP A 122 -4.51 2.02 12.75
CA ASP A 122 -5.38 3.05 13.34
C ASP A 122 -6.72 3.14 12.59
N PRO A 123 -7.84 2.72 13.21
CA PRO A 123 -9.15 2.68 12.56
C PRO A 123 -9.75 4.07 12.33
N SER A 124 -9.22 5.10 13.00
CA SER A 124 -9.63 6.51 12.78
C SER A 124 -9.07 7.08 11.47
N ARG A 125 -8.07 6.41 10.90
CA ARG A 125 -7.36 6.80 9.67
C ARG A 125 -7.72 5.85 8.53
N ARG A 126 -8.95 5.97 8.03
CA ARG A 126 -9.46 5.14 6.92
C ARG A 126 -8.60 5.22 5.66
N ASP A 127 -7.89 6.33 5.47
CA ASP A 127 -6.89 6.56 4.42
C ASP A 127 -5.60 5.74 4.58
N LEU A 128 -5.34 5.22 5.78
CA LEU A 128 -4.14 4.44 6.13
C LEU A 128 -4.41 2.93 6.29
N GLY A 129 -5.62 2.47 6.00
CA GLY A 129 -5.99 1.04 6.05
C GLY A 129 -5.27 0.17 5.01
N LEU A 130 -5.51 -1.14 5.06
CA LEU A 130 -5.00 -2.08 4.07
C LEU A 130 -5.55 -1.73 2.69
N THR A 131 -4.67 -1.39 1.76
CA THR A 131 -5.02 -1.10 0.36
C THR A 131 -4.28 -2.05 -0.56
N ALA A 132 -4.99 -2.64 -1.52
CA ALA A 132 -4.45 -3.59 -2.49
C ALA A 132 -4.34 -3.00 -3.90
N PHE A 133 -3.36 -3.48 -4.66
CA PHE A 133 -3.06 -3.03 -6.00
C PHE A 133 -2.71 -4.21 -6.91
N GLY A 134 -3.26 -4.21 -8.12
CA GLY A 134 -2.80 -5.08 -9.20
C GLY A 134 -1.68 -4.41 -9.98
N VAL A 135 -0.61 -5.14 -10.25
CA VAL A 135 0.48 -4.70 -11.12
C VAL A 135 0.01 -4.79 -12.57
N VAL A 136 -0.05 -3.66 -13.27
CA VAL A 136 -0.52 -3.57 -14.66
C VAL A 136 0.64 -3.77 -15.64
N ARG A 137 1.81 -3.22 -15.31
CA ARG A 137 3.07 -3.34 -16.06
C ARG A 137 4.20 -3.68 -15.09
N PRO A 138 5.27 -4.37 -15.52
CA PRO A 138 6.37 -4.72 -14.62
C PRO A 138 6.92 -3.51 -13.88
N ILE A 139 7.12 -3.64 -12.56
CA ILE A 139 7.64 -2.57 -11.70
C ILE A 139 8.93 -3.04 -11.05
N ASP A 140 10.02 -2.32 -11.31
CA ASP A 140 11.29 -2.61 -10.65
C ASP A 140 11.23 -2.25 -9.17
N VAL A 141 11.66 -3.19 -8.34
CA VAL A 141 11.68 -3.10 -6.90
C VAL A 141 12.96 -3.65 -6.32
N LEU A 142 13.22 -3.24 -5.08
CA LEU A 142 14.17 -3.87 -4.21
C LEU A 142 13.40 -4.75 -3.23
N ALA A 143 13.63 -6.05 -3.29
CA ALA A 143 13.06 -7.02 -2.34
C ALA A 143 14.00 -7.21 -1.16
N ALA A 144 13.45 -7.29 0.05
CA ALA A 144 14.20 -7.56 1.27
C ALA A 144 13.37 -8.40 2.24
N ARG A 145 14.04 -9.17 3.10
CA ARG A 145 13.39 -9.82 4.24
C ARG A 145 13.10 -8.77 5.31
N VAL A 146 11.89 -8.78 5.84
CA VAL A 146 11.46 -7.91 6.94
C VAL A 146 12.14 -8.36 8.23
N ALA A 147 12.88 -7.45 8.88
CA ALA A 147 13.49 -7.72 10.17
C ALA A 147 12.46 -7.69 11.31
N PRO A 148 12.67 -8.44 12.41
CA PRO A 148 11.85 -8.32 13.61
C PRO A 148 11.86 -6.91 14.18
N ALA A 149 10.69 -6.37 14.53
CA ALA A 149 10.51 -5.06 15.15
C ALA A 149 9.11 -4.96 15.77
N PHE A 150 8.90 -3.99 16.67
CA PHE A 150 7.60 -3.73 17.32
C PHE A 150 6.94 -4.98 17.92
N GLU A 151 7.75 -5.81 18.59
CA GLU A 151 7.32 -7.08 19.21
C GLU A 151 6.74 -8.10 18.22
N GLN A 152 7.02 -7.92 16.93
CA GLN A 152 6.59 -8.81 15.86
C GLN A 152 7.79 -9.56 15.25
N PRO A 153 7.60 -10.83 14.88
CA PRO A 153 8.67 -11.69 14.37
C PRO A 153 9.20 -11.24 13.00
N GLY A 154 8.41 -10.54 12.20
CA GLY A 154 8.81 -10.19 10.84
C GLY A 154 8.94 -11.43 9.95
N GLY A 155 9.97 -11.44 9.11
CA GLY A 155 10.30 -12.57 8.25
C GLY A 155 9.54 -12.63 6.93
N GLY A 156 8.55 -11.77 6.70
CA GLY A 156 7.94 -11.62 5.38
C GLY A 156 8.87 -10.95 4.36
N VAL A 157 8.43 -10.88 3.11
CA VAL A 157 9.12 -10.11 2.05
C VAL A 157 8.49 -8.72 1.94
N VAL A 158 9.33 -7.68 1.89
CA VAL A 158 8.92 -6.31 1.56
C VAL A 158 9.52 -5.90 0.21
N PHE A 159 8.73 -5.20 -0.58
CA PHE A 159 9.14 -4.59 -1.84
C PHE A 159 9.23 -3.08 -1.66
N ARG A 160 10.41 -2.52 -1.88
CA ARG A 160 10.62 -1.08 -1.99
C ARG A 160 10.69 -0.70 -3.46
N LEU A 161 9.89 0.28 -3.91
CA LEU A 161 10.02 0.79 -5.28
C LEU A 161 11.47 1.19 -5.57
N ARG A 162 12.03 0.74 -6.71
CA ARG A 162 13.44 0.98 -7.05
C ARG A 162 13.73 2.45 -7.33
N SER A 163 12.80 3.13 -8.01
CA SER A 163 12.85 4.57 -8.24
C SER A 163 13.10 5.32 -6.93
N GLU A 164 13.98 6.32 -6.94
CA GLU A 164 14.34 7.10 -5.74
C GLU A 164 13.39 8.29 -5.47
N HIS A 165 12.44 8.55 -6.37
CA HIS A 165 11.56 9.71 -6.29
C HIS A 165 10.07 9.36 -6.35
N ASP A 166 9.73 8.16 -6.82
CA ASP A 166 8.33 7.76 -6.98
C ASP A 166 7.71 7.21 -5.70
N THR A 167 6.40 7.30 -5.59
CA THR A 167 5.60 6.62 -4.56
C THR A 167 4.55 5.71 -5.21
N VAL A 168 3.77 4.99 -4.40
CA VAL A 168 2.62 4.20 -4.88
C VAL A 168 1.62 5.08 -5.65
N ARG A 169 1.41 6.33 -5.21
CA ARG A 169 0.59 7.35 -5.89
C ARG A 169 1.08 7.62 -7.31
N ASP A 170 2.38 7.74 -7.50
CA ASP A 170 2.95 8.02 -8.82
C ASP A 170 2.80 6.81 -9.75
N ALA A 171 2.99 5.60 -9.22
CA ALA A 171 2.74 4.36 -9.96
C ALA A 171 1.27 4.20 -10.37
N LEU A 172 0.32 4.59 -9.50
CA LEU A 172 -1.11 4.63 -9.83
C LEU A 172 -1.41 5.66 -10.94
N ARG A 173 -0.86 6.86 -10.84
CA ARG A 173 -1.05 7.93 -11.84
C ARG A 173 -0.49 7.56 -13.21
N ARG A 174 0.63 6.82 -13.26
CA ARG A 174 1.19 6.29 -14.51
C ARG A 174 0.45 5.07 -15.05
N GLY A 175 -0.46 4.48 -14.28
CA GLY A 175 -1.12 3.22 -14.62
C GLY A 175 -0.16 2.02 -14.59
N ASP A 176 0.92 2.10 -13.82
CA ASP A 176 1.76 0.93 -13.49
C ASP A 176 1.06 0.02 -12.48
N LEU A 177 0.27 0.64 -11.58
CA LEU A 177 -0.60 -0.01 -10.62
C LEU A 177 -2.07 0.36 -10.90
N THR A 178 -2.97 -0.56 -10.55
CA THR A 178 -4.40 -0.28 -10.40
C THR A 178 -4.82 -0.61 -8.99
N ALA A 179 -5.60 0.25 -8.34
CA ALA A 179 -6.16 -0.09 -7.04
C ALA A 179 -7.26 -1.14 -7.18
N LEU A 180 -7.37 -1.99 -6.15
CA LEU A 180 -8.37 -3.04 -6.05
C LEU A 180 -9.25 -2.74 -4.83
N SER A 181 -10.57 -2.89 -5.01
CA SER A 181 -11.54 -2.78 -3.93
C SER A 181 -12.21 -4.14 -3.74
N LEU A 182 -12.01 -4.72 -2.55
CA LEU A 182 -12.70 -5.92 -2.15
C LEU A 182 -14.16 -5.59 -1.93
N ASP A 183 -15.04 -6.16 -2.74
CA ASP A 183 -16.47 -6.13 -2.48
C ASP A 183 -16.76 -7.06 -1.31
N LEU A 184 -16.67 -6.53 -0.08
CA LEU A 184 -16.98 -7.27 1.15
C LEU A 184 -18.49 -7.38 1.43
N GLU A 185 -19.34 -6.74 0.61
CA GLU A 185 -20.80 -6.88 0.70
C GLU A 185 -21.33 -7.94 -0.28
N GLU A 186 -21.19 -9.21 0.06
CA GLU A 186 -22.29 -10.13 -0.20
C GLU A 186 -23.40 -9.77 0.80
N ARG A 187 -24.33 -8.89 0.41
CA ARG A 187 -25.64 -8.88 1.08
C ARG A 187 -26.24 -10.26 0.84
N SER A 188 -26.17 -11.12 1.85
CA SER A 188 -26.89 -12.40 1.87
C SER A 188 -28.35 -12.16 1.45
N PRO A 189 -28.93 -12.95 0.52
CA PRO A 189 -30.31 -12.76 0.07
C PRO A 189 -31.40 -12.93 1.15
N ILE A 190 -31.03 -13.23 2.40
CA ILE A 190 -31.97 -13.72 3.42
C ILE A 190 -32.70 -12.58 4.17
N ASP A 191 -32.28 -11.32 4.06
CA ASP A 191 -32.96 -10.23 4.79
C ASP A 191 -34.19 -9.65 4.08
N SER A 192 -35.03 -10.53 3.53
CA SER A 192 -36.38 -10.18 3.04
C SER A 192 -37.51 -10.96 3.74
N SER A 193 -37.20 -11.82 4.72
CA SER A 193 -38.20 -12.64 5.41
C SER A 193 -38.63 -12.13 6.80
N ILE A 194 -38.26 -10.90 7.20
CA ILE A 194 -38.85 -10.27 8.39
C ILE A 194 -39.62 -9.01 7.96
N LYS A 195 -40.75 -9.26 7.28
CA LYS A 195 -41.87 -8.32 7.21
C LYS A 195 -43.17 -9.09 7.17
N GLY A 196 -43.90 -9.05 8.30
CA GLY A 196 -45.35 -9.20 8.32
C GLY A 196 -45.91 -10.43 9.03
N GLU A 197 -45.78 -10.49 10.36
CA GLU A 197 -46.88 -11.01 11.18
C GLU A 197 -47.32 -9.89 12.14
N GLY A 198 -48.23 -9.08 11.64
CA GLY A 198 -49.08 -8.19 12.41
C GLY A 198 -50.53 -8.44 11.99
N ILE A 199 -51.22 -9.24 12.79
CA ILE A 199 -52.67 -9.57 12.78
C ILE A 199 -52.86 -10.34 14.09
N ASP A 200 -53.78 -10.09 15.01
CA ASP A 200 -54.90 -9.17 15.27
C ASP A 200 -55.05 -9.20 16.83
N GLY A 201 -55.72 -8.30 17.56
CA GLY A 201 -57.03 -7.73 17.31
C GLY A 201 -58.15 -8.63 17.86
N SER A 202 -58.20 -8.88 19.18
CA SER A 202 -59.41 -9.27 19.94
C SER A 202 -59.25 -9.01 21.44
#